data_AF-A0AAV9X4J3-F1
#
_entry.id   AF-A0AAV9X4J3-F1
#
_cell.length_a   1.000
_cell.length_b   1.000
_cell.length_c   1.000
_cell.angle_alpha   90.00
_cell.angle_beta   90.00
_cell.angle_gamma   90.00
#
_symmetry.space_group_name_H-M   'P 1'
#
loop_
_entity.id
_entity.type
_entity.pdbx_description
1 polymer ?
#
loop_
_entity_poly.entity_id
_entity_poly.type
_entity_poly.pdbx_seq_one_letter_code
_entity_poly.pdbx_strand_id
1 'polypeptide(L)'
;MVLVPSEPIIFYDIASGPPVRTYAPNPWKTRLALNFKRVDYKTSWTDLTQVASTRKALGVPPCRKFWHDGTDFYTLPVISDPSTGTLVGDSFEIAEYLDKTYPNNPTLIPPGTLSLHKALNGYVDQLFTSHVSVCVGKMPFNPETFETTKIEWCKRAGVNTWEEMLQTSEGENRKKIFASLEKALGPEPLDGLCKAFLKQDEGPFLEGSKPMYADFIIGAWLMMFMRCLPEAEWEMMRGWQGGMWGRLVDALEEYTHTDSNRDG
;
A
#
# COMPACT_ATOMS: atom_id res chain seq x y z
N MET A 1 12.39 -38.27 4.20
CA MET A 1 12.64 -36.85 3.93
C MET A 1 12.37 -36.10 5.22
N VAL A 2 13.40 -35.52 5.82
CA VAL A 2 13.21 -34.59 6.94
C VAL A 2 12.64 -33.32 6.31
N LEU A 3 11.40 -32.97 6.66
CA LEU A 3 10.84 -31.65 6.33
C LEU A 3 11.69 -30.64 7.10
N VAL A 4 12.67 -30.03 6.42
CA VAL A 4 13.28 -28.81 6.94
C VAL A 4 12.15 -27.79 6.96
N PRO A 5 11.77 -27.23 8.13
CA PRO A 5 10.79 -26.15 8.16
C PRO A 5 11.31 -25.04 7.26
N SER A 6 10.52 -24.59 6.28
CA SER A 6 10.91 -23.43 5.49
C SER A 6 11.01 -22.25 6.43
N GLU A 7 12.18 -21.62 6.51
CA GLU A 7 12.31 -20.38 7.27
C GLU A 7 11.32 -19.34 6.71
N PRO A 8 10.63 -18.58 7.58
CA PRO A 8 9.64 -17.61 7.14
C PRO A 8 10.29 -16.50 6.31
N ILE A 9 9.55 -15.99 5.34
CA ILE A 9 9.95 -14.80 4.57
C ILE A 9 10.20 -13.63 5.52
N ILE A 10 11.28 -12.89 5.35
CA ILE A 10 11.49 -11.62 6.06
C ILE A 10 10.86 -10.52 5.22
N PHE A 11 9.78 -9.93 5.72
CA PHE A 11 9.06 -8.83 5.08
C PHE A 11 9.46 -7.49 5.71
N TYR A 12 10.13 -6.63 4.95
CA TYR A 12 10.52 -5.29 5.39
C TYR A 12 9.35 -4.31 5.16
N ASP A 13 8.75 -3.85 6.25
CA ASP A 13 7.61 -2.92 6.29
C ASP A 13 8.03 -1.59 6.95
N ILE A 14 7.29 -0.52 6.67
CA ILE A 14 7.49 0.80 7.26
C ILE A 14 6.73 0.88 8.58
N ALA A 15 7.46 1.11 9.67
CA ALA A 15 6.91 1.25 11.01
C ALA A 15 6.19 2.59 11.20
N SER A 16 4.97 2.55 11.74
CA SER A 16 4.37 3.71 12.39
C SER A 16 5.11 4.06 13.71
N GLY A 17 4.71 5.16 14.34
CA GLY A 17 4.96 5.35 15.76
C GLY A 17 4.28 4.28 16.63
N PRO A 18 4.68 4.15 17.91
CA PRO A 18 4.09 3.18 18.82
C PRO A 18 2.57 3.37 19.03
N PRO A 19 1.76 2.29 19.11
CA PRO A 19 2.13 0.90 18.83
C PRO A 19 2.42 0.70 17.34
N VAL A 20 3.52 -0.02 17.04
CA VAL A 20 4.00 -0.23 15.67
C VAL A 20 2.98 -1.02 14.86
N ARG A 21 2.57 -0.44 13.73
CA ARG A 21 1.64 -1.03 12.77
C ARG A 21 1.99 -0.61 11.35
N THR A 22 1.46 -1.35 10.38
CA THR A 22 1.56 -1.00 8.97
C THR A 22 0.60 0.15 8.65
N TYR A 23 1.00 1.02 7.73
CA TYR A 23 0.19 2.16 7.27
C TYR A 23 0.51 2.59 5.85
N ALA A 24 1.70 2.28 5.34
CA ALA A 24 2.12 2.65 3.99
C ALA A 24 1.49 1.74 2.92
N PRO A 25 1.15 2.27 1.73
CA PRO A 25 0.33 1.56 0.77
C PRO A 25 1.09 0.41 0.09
N ASN A 26 2.35 0.61 -0.31
CA ASN A 26 3.09 -0.45 -0.97
C ASN A 26 3.39 -1.64 -0.03
N PRO A 27 3.78 -1.42 1.24
CA PRO A 27 3.86 -2.53 2.19
C PRO A 27 2.53 -3.22 2.47
N TRP A 28 1.41 -2.48 2.52
CA TRP A 28 0.07 -3.09 2.59
C TRP A 28 -0.17 -4.08 1.45
N LYS A 29 0.18 -3.74 0.19
CA LYS A 29 0.04 -4.66 -0.96
C LYS A 29 0.77 -5.98 -0.71
N THR A 30 2.00 -5.92 -0.21
CA THR A 30 2.79 -7.13 0.10
C THR A 30 2.21 -7.89 1.29
N ARG A 31 1.75 -7.22 2.35
CA ARG A 31 1.12 -7.88 3.50
C ARG A 31 -0.15 -8.64 3.09
N LEU A 32 -1.03 -7.99 2.33
CA LEU A 32 -2.24 -8.61 1.78
C LEU A 32 -1.87 -9.82 0.91
N ALA A 33 -0.86 -9.68 0.04
CA ALA A 33 -0.39 -10.76 -0.82
C ALA A 33 0.16 -11.96 -0.04
N LEU A 34 1.01 -11.72 0.97
CA LEU A 34 1.57 -12.78 1.82
C LEU A 34 0.48 -13.52 2.60
N ASN A 35 -0.47 -12.79 3.18
CA ASN A 35 -1.59 -13.35 3.94
C ASN A 35 -2.55 -14.14 3.04
N PHE A 36 -2.92 -13.60 1.88
CA PHE A 36 -3.75 -14.29 0.89
C PHE A 36 -3.08 -15.55 0.35
N LYS A 37 -1.77 -15.48 0.07
CA LYS A 37 -0.98 -16.65 -0.31
C LYS A 37 -0.78 -17.63 0.83
N ARG A 38 -1.13 -17.30 2.07
CA ARG A 38 -0.91 -18.17 3.24
C ARG A 38 0.56 -18.59 3.37
N VAL A 39 1.46 -17.64 3.15
CA VAL A 39 2.91 -17.85 3.29
C VAL A 39 3.36 -17.31 4.65
N ASP A 40 4.25 -18.06 5.30
CA ASP A 40 4.85 -17.67 6.56
C ASP A 40 5.85 -16.53 6.37
N TYR A 41 5.68 -15.49 7.18
CA TYR A 41 6.61 -14.36 7.20
C TYR A 41 6.80 -13.80 8.59
N LYS A 42 7.89 -13.04 8.76
CA LYS A 42 8.16 -12.17 9.90
C LYS A 42 8.31 -10.75 9.41
N THR A 43 7.73 -9.78 10.11
CA THR A 43 7.87 -8.37 9.75
C THR A 43 9.16 -7.81 10.35
N SER A 44 10.04 -7.30 9.49
CA SER A 44 11.16 -6.43 9.86
C SER A 44 10.72 -4.97 9.76
N TRP A 45 10.40 -4.38 10.90
CA TRP A 45 9.91 -3.00 10.98
C TRP A 45 11.03 -1.98 10.78
N THR A 46 10.83 -1.08 9.82
CA THR A 46 11.79 -0.03 9.45
C THR A 46 11.18 1.34 9.69
N ASP A 47 11.80 2.18 10.53
CA ASP A 47 11.41 3.59 10.65
C ASP A 47 11.48 4.29 9.29
N LEU A 48 10.54 5.19 9.00
CA LEU A 48 10.45 5.87 7.71
C LEU A 48 11.77 6.54 7.29
N THR A 49 12.50 7.10 8.25
CA THR A 49 13.79 7.78 8.02
C THR A 49 14.92 6.82 7.66
N GLN A 50 14.73 5.52 7.92
CA GLN A 50 15.71 4.45 7.67
C GLN A 50 15.38 3.61 6.43
N VAL A 51 14.32 3.92 5.69
CA VAL A 51 13.94 3.16 4.47
C VAL A 51 15.10 3.09 3.48
N ALA A 52 15.79 4.20 3.25
CA ALA A 52 16.90 4.25 2.31
C ALA A 52 18.12 3.46 2.79
N SER A 53 18.50 3.58 4.07
CA SER A 53 19.63 2.86 4.65
C SER A 53 19.36 1.35 4.71
N THR A 54 18.17 0.93 5.14
CA THR A 54 17.75 -0.47 5.14
C THR A 54 17.83 -1.08 3.73
N ARG A 55 17.22 -0.43 2.73
CA ARG A 55 17.22 -0.96 1.36
C ARG A 55 18.63 -1.05 0.76
N LYS A 56 19.50 -0.07 1.05
CA LYS A 56 20.92 -0.09 0.64
C LYS A 56 21.71 -1.20 1.34
N ALA A 57 21.49 -1.41 2.63
CA ALA A 57 22.14 -2.48 3.40
C ALA A 57 21.79 -3.88 2.86
N LEU A 58 20.58 -4.03 2.32
CA LEU A 58 20.14 -5.24 1.64
C LEU A 58 20.69 -5.39 0.21
N GLY A 59 21.37 -4.38 -0.33
CA GLY A 59 21.88 -4.39 -1.70
C GLY A 59 20.79 -4.30 -2.78
N VAL A 60 19.58 -3.83 -2.42
CA VAL A 60 18.46 -3.71 -3.35
C VAL A 60 18.46 -2.32 -4.00
N PRO A 61 18.47 -2.19 -5.33
CA PRO A 61 18.44 -0.89 -6.00
C PRO A 61 17.10 -0.18 -5.76
N PRO A 62 17.04 1.16 -5.83
CA PRO A 62 15.76 1.88 -5.78
C PRO A 62 14.87 1.51 -6.97
N CYS A 63 13.57 1.35 -6.75
CA CYS A 63 12.60 1.07 -7.80
C CYS A 63 11.82 2.32 -8.29
N ARG A 64 12.06 3.49 -7.67
CA ARG A 64 11.42 4.75 -8.05
C ARG A 64 12.41 5.91 -8.07
N LYS A 65 11.96 7.01 -8.69
CA LYS A 65 12.64 8.30 -8.72
C LYS A 65 11.73 9.38 -8.12
N PHE A 66 12.30 10.42 -7.54
CA PHE A 66 11.56 11.62 -7.19
C PHE A 66 11.03 12.31 -8.45
N TRP A 67 9.78 12.78 -8.39
CA TRP A 67 9.08 13.33 -9.55
C TRP A 67 9.59 14.72 -9.97
N HIS A 68 10.16 15.49 -9.04
CA HIS A 68 10.58 16.88 -9.25
C HIS A 68 12.05 17.02 -9.69
N ASP A 69 12.93 16.11 -9.27
CA ASP A 69 14.38 16.19 -9.55
C ASP A 69 14.99 14.91 -10.18
N GLY A 70 14.21 13.84 -10.31
CA GLY A 70 14.66 12.58 -10.91
C GLY A 70 15.68 11.77 -10.08
N THR A 71 15.98 12.19 -8.84
CA THR A 71 16.91 11.48 -7.97
C THR A 71 16.33 10.16 -7.44
N ASP A 72 17.19 9.26 -6.96
CA ASP A 72 16.76 7.96 -6.42
C ASP A 72 15.78 8.09 -5.25
N PHE A 73 14.65 7.40 -5.36
CA PHE A 73 13.68 7.28 -4.28
C PHE A 73 13.60 5.83 -3.78
N TYR A 74 14.18 5.59 -2.61
CA TYR A 74 14.20 4.29 -1.95
C TYR A 74 12.86 4.06 -1.23
N THR A 75 12.30 2.87 -1.41
CA THR A 75 10.98 2.51 -0.89
C THR A 75 11.01 1.13 -0.24
N LEU A 76 10.02 0.85 0.59
CA LEU A 76 9.61 -0.49 0.96
C LEU A 76 8.26 -0.76 0.30
N PRO A 77 7.89 -2.03 0.05
CA PRO A 77 8.41 -3.25 0.65
C PRO A 77 9.68 -3.81 0.01
N VAL A 78 10.39 -4.64 0.78
CA VAL A 78 11.34 -5.64 0.30
C VAL A 78 10.98 -6.95 0.99
N ILE A 79 11.10 -8.09 0.31
CA ILE A 79 11.09 -9.40 0.95
C ILE A 79 12.43 -10.10 0.75
N SER A 80 12.88 -10.82 1.77
CA SER A 80 13.94 -11.81 1.68
C SER A 80 13.33 -13.17 1.95
N ASP A 81 13.42 -14.07 0.99
CA ASP A 81 12.95 -15.45 1.12
C ASP A 81 14.16 -16.38 1.33
N PRO A 82 14.41 -16.86 2.56
CA PRO A 82 15.55 -17.74 2.84
C PRO A 82 15.43 -19.10 2.15
N SER A 83 14.21 -19.55 1.83
CA SER A 83 13.99 -20.86 1.20
C SER A 83 14.54 -20.92 -0.24
N THR A 84 14.57 -19.78 -0.94
CA THR A 84 15.13 -19.66 -2.29
C THR A 84 16.35 -18.75 -2.37
N GLY A 85 16.77 -18.15 -1.25
CA GLY A 85 17.83 -17.13 -1.22
C GLY A 85 17.52 -15.89 -2.06
N THR A 86 16.23 -15.59 -2.28
CA THR A 86 15.79 -14.51 -3.19
C THR A 86 15.42 -13.25 -2.42
N LEU A 87 15.76 -12.11 -3.01
CA LEU A 87 15.46 -10.79 -2.47
C LEU A 87 14.71 -9.99 -3.54
N VAL A 88 13.52 -9.48 -3.22
CA VAL A 88 12.64 -8.76 -4.18
C VAL A 88 12.17 -7.45 -3.58
N GLY A 89 12.28 -6.35 -4.34
CA GLY A 89 12.16 -4.98 -3.81
C GLY A 89 11.07 -4.11 -4.43
N ASP A 90 10.04 -4.70 -5.00
CA ASP A 90 8.89 -3.97 -5.53
C ASP A 90 7.62 -4.77 -5.22
N SER A 91 6.55 -4.12 -4.76
CA SER A 91 5.35 -4.84 -4.30
C SER A 91 4.70 -5.67 -5.40
N PHE A 92 4.78 -5.22 -6.66
CA PHE A 92 4.23 -5.93 -7.81
C PHE A 92 5.11 -7.12 -8.18
N GLU A 93 6.43 -6.91 -8.26
CA GLU A 93 7.40 -8.00 -8.50
C GLU A 93 7.35 -9.05 -7.38
N ILE A 94 7.08 -8.63 -6.13
CA ILE A 94 6.85 -9.53 -5.00
C ILE A 94 5.62 -10.41 -5.26
N ALA A 95 4.51 -9.85 -5.76
CA ALA A 95 3.32 -10.64 -6.08
C ALA A 95 3.60 -11.66 -7.19
N GLU A 96 4.31 -11.26 -8.25
CA GLU A 96 4.76 -12.16 -9.32
C GLU A 96 5.65 -13.29 -8.78
N TYR A 97 6.61 -12.93 -7.92
CA TYR A 97 7.50 -13.89 -7.27
C TYR A 97 6.69 -14.89 -6.42
N LEU A 98 5.74 -14.42 -5.61
CA LEU A 98 4.93 -15.28 -4.76
C LEU A 98 4.08 -16.26 -5.58
N ASP A 99 3.50 -15.83 -6.69
CA ASP A 99 2.75 -16.73 -7.58
C ASP A 99 3.64 -17.77 -8.26
N LYS A 100 4.85 -17.38 -8.67
CA LYS A 100 5.81 -18.30 -9.28
C LYS A 100 6.38 -19.31 -8.28
N THR A 101 6.72 -18.86 -7.07
CA THR A 101 7.43 -19.67 -6.06
C THR A 101 6.47 -20.54 -5.25
N TYR A 102 5.24 -20.09 -5.04
CA TYR A 102 4.22 -20.80 -4.27
C TYR A 102 2.98 -21.12 -5.15
N PRO A 103 3.11 -21.95 -6.19
CA PRO A 103 2.05 -22.20 -7.18
C PRO A 103 0.89 -23.06 -6.64
N ASN A 104 1.10 -23.78 -5.53
CA ASN A 104 0.06 -24.58 -4.88
C ASN A 104 -0.87 -23.75 -3.97
N ASN A 105 -0.51 -22.48 -3.74
CA ASN A 105 -1.27 -21.55 -2.91
C ASN A 105 -2.18 -20.69 -3.81
N PRO A 106 -3.19 -19.97 -3.27
CA PRO A 106 -4.11 -19.16 -4.07
C PRO A 106 -3.39 -18.24 -5.08
N THR A 107 -3.96 -18.02 -6.26
CA THR A 107 -3.33 -17.20 -7.31
C THR A 107 -3.60 -15.73 -7.08
N LEU A 108 -2.55 -14.90 -7.02
CA LEU A 108 -2.65 -13.45 -6.88
C LEU A 108 -3.01 -12.78 -8.22
N ILE A 109 -2.33 -13.17 -9.29
CA ILE A 109 -2.45 -12.58 -10.63
C ILE A 109 -2.87 -13.69 -11.59
N PRO A 110 -4.16 -13.75 -12.00
CA PRO A 110 -4.65 -14.77 -12.91
C PRO A 110 -3.82 -14.85 -14.22
N PRO A 111 -3.57 -16.05 -14.77
CA PRO A 111 -2.82 -16.21 -16.01
C PRO A 111 -3.37 -15.35 -17.15
N GLY A 112 -2.48 -14.70 -17.90
CA GLY A 112 -2.85 -13.82 -19.02
C GLY A 112 -3.28 -12.40 -18.62
N THR A 113 -3.31 -12.06 -17.32
CA THR A 113 -3.76 -10.73 -16.85
C THR A 113 -2.64 -9.85 -16.30
N LEU A 114 -1.37 -10.29 -16.36
CA LEU A 114 -0.23 -9.63 -15.75
C LEU A 114 -0.06 -8.16 -16.21
N SER A 115 -0.15 -7.91 -17.52
CA SER A 115 -0.02 -6.57 -18.08
C SER A 115 -1.16 -5.64 -17.66
N LEU A 116 -2.38 -6.17 -17.52
CA LEU A 116 -3.54 -5.42 -17.02
C LEU A 116 -3.36 -5.04 -15.54
N HIS A 117 -2.92 -5.99 -14.71
CA HIS A 117 -2.59 -5.73 -13.31
C HIS A 117 -1.49 -4.67 -13.18
N LYS A 118 -0.46 -4.73 -14.04
CA LYS A 118 0.64 -3.76 -14.04
C LYS A 118 0.15 -2.36 -14.42
N ALA A 119 -0.70 -2.26 -15.45
CA ALA A 119 -1.32 -0.99 -15.86
C ALA A 119 -2.21 -0.43 -14.75
N LEU A 120 -3.04 -1.27 -14.13
CA LEU A 120 -3.89 -0.89 -12.99
C LEU A 120 -3.05 -0.42 -11.80
N ASN A 121 -1.97 -1.13 -11.46
CA ASN A 121 -1.07 -0.71 -10.37
C ASN A 121 -0.50 0.68 -10.61
N GLY A 122 -0.02 0.97 -11.83
CA GLY A 122 0.47 2.29 -12.20
C GLY A 122 -0.60 3.38 -12.10
N TYR A 123 -1.80 3.10 -12.62
CA TYR A 123 -2.93 4.02 -12.56
C TYR A 123 -3.36 4.34 -11.12
N VAL A 124 -3.57 3.32 -10.30
CA VAL A 124 -3.98 3.46 -8.89
C VAL A 124 -2.90 4.17 -8.08
N ASP A 125 -1.62 3.82 -8.27
CA ASP A 125 -0.51 4.51 -7.61
C ASP A 125 -0.48 6.00 -7.93
N GLN A 126 -0.65 6.37 -9.20
CA GLN A 126 -0.69 7.77 -9.62
C GLN A 126 -1.89 8.50 -9.04
N LEU A 127 -3.08 7.89 -9.12
CA LEU A 127 -4.33 8.45 -8.59
C LEU A 127 -4.17 8.76 -7.11
N PHE A 128 -3.85 7.77 -6.27
CA PHE A 128 -3.78 8.03 -4.83
C PHE A 128 -2.57 8.88 -4.42
N THR A 129 -1.42 8.76 -5.09
CA THR A 129 -0.25 9.61 -4.81
C THR A 129 -0.56 11.08 -5.01
N SER A 130 -1.33 11.44 -6.06
CA SER A 130 -1.72 12.85 -6.30
C SER A 130 -2.70 13.42 -5.27
N HIS A 131 -3.30 12.57 -4.43
CA HIS A 131 -4.25 12.98 -3.38
C HIS A 131 -3.71 12.71 -1.97
N VAL A 132 -2.54 12.08 -1.81
CA VAL A 132 -2.04 11.59 -0.51
C VAL A 132 -1.79 12.69 0.53
N SER A 133 -1.67 13.95 0.10
CA SER A 133 -1.43 15.08 0.99
C SER A 133 -2.54 15.23 2.04
N VAL A 134 -3.79 14.82 1.78
CA VAL A 134 -4.87 14.88 2.79
C VAL A 134 -4.60 14.04 4.03
N CYS A 135 -3.72 13.04 3.93
CA CYS A 135 -3.34 12.15 5.02
C CYS A 135 -2.25 12.74 5.94
N VAL A 136 -1.51 13.76 5.48
CA VAL A 136 -0.26 14.24 6.14
C VAL A 136 -0.48 14.62 7.61
N GLY A 137 -1.56 15.33 7.91
CA GLY A 137 -1.85 15.84 9.25
C GLY A 137 -2.18 14.77 10.30
N LYS A 138 -2.47 13.53 9.88
CA LYS A 138 -2.84 12.42 10.78
C LYS A 138 -2.06 11.13 10.49
N MET A 139 -0.99 11.22 9.71
CA MET A 139 -0.05 10.12 9.55
C MET A 139 0.48 9.66 10.92
N PRO A 140 0.51 8.35 11.19
CA PRO A 140 0.95 7.81 12.48
C PRO A 140 2.49 7.77 12.55
N PHE A 141 3.16 8.91 12.39
CA PHE A 141 4.62 8.97 12.45
C PHE A 141 5.16 8.65 13.85
N ASN A 142 6.40 8.17 13.89
CA ASN A 142 7.12 7.98 15.14
C ASN A 142 7.47 9.35 15.76
N PRO A 143 6.99 9.66 16.99
CA PRO A 143 7.30 10.92 17.65
C PRO A 143 8.80 11.17 17.84
N GLU A 144 9.59 10.10 18.05
CA GLU A 144 11.03 10.20 18.29
C GLU A 144 11.81 10.65 17.04
N THR A 145 11.31 10.32 15.85
CA THR A 145 11.96 10.64 14.57
C THR A 145 11.17 11.69 13.77
N PHE A 146 10.18 12.34 14.39
CA PHE A 146 9.23 13.19 13.69
C PHE A 146 9.89 14.41 13.03
N GLU A 147 10.88 15.03 13.67
CA GLU A 147 11.62 16.17 13.10
C GLU A 147 12.31 15.80 11.78
N THR A 148 12.98 14.65 11.73
CA THR A 148 13.59 14.12 10.49
C THR A 148 12.53 13.68 9.48
N THR A 149 11.43 13.09 9.95
CA THR A 149 10.29 12.71 9.10
C THR A 149 9.70 13.92 8.37
N LYS A 150 9.60 15.09 9.00
CA LYS A 150 9.15 16.33 8.34
C LYS A 150 10.03 16.67 7.14
N ILE A 151 11.35 16.60 7.29
CA ILE A 151 12.32 16.87 6.21
C ILE A 151 12.11 15.91 5.02
N GLU A 152 11.97 14.61 5.30
CA GLU A 152 11.70 13.60 4.28
C GLU A 152 10.38 13.85 3.53
N TRP A 153 9.33 14.27 4.24
CA TRP A 153 8.04 14.59 3.62
C TRP A 153 8.05 15.86 2.79
N CYS A 154 8.71 16.92 3.28
CA CYS A 154 8.94 18.14 2.49
C CYS A 154 9.66 17.80 1.18
N LYS A 155 10.71 16.98 1.24
CA LYS A 155 11.43 16.50 0.06
C LYS A 155 10.53 15.70 -0.89
N ARG A 156 9.66 14.82 -0.37
CA ARG A 156 8.70 14.04 -1.20
C ARG A 156 7.71 14.93 -1.92
N ALA A 157 7.22 15.97 -1.25
CA ALA A 157 6.26 16.91 -1.81
C ALA A 157 6.90 18.03 -2.65
N GLY A 158 8.23 18.15 -2.66
CA GLY A 158 8.93 19.23 -3.36
C GLY A 158 8.69 20.62 -2.75
N VAL A 159 8.47 20.67 -1.43
CA VAL A 159 8.28 21.92 -0.65
C VAL A 159 9.45 22.11 0.32
N ASN A 160 9.66 23.33 0.80
CA ASN A 160 10.84 23.67 1.61
C ASN A 160 10.56 23.60 3.11
N THR A 161 9.31 23.82 3.53
CA THR A 161 8.93 23.90 4.94
C THR A 161 7.77 22.98 5.28
N TRP A 162 7.67 22.61 6.55
CA TRP A 162 6.55 21.79 7.02
C TRP A 162 5.23 22.58 6.97
N GLU A 163 5.29 23.89 7.17
CA GLU A 163 4.16 24.80 7.05
C GLU A 163 3.61 24.81 5.61
N GLU A 164 4.48 24.90 4.60
CA GLU A 164 4.09 24.75 3.19
C GLU A 164 3.45 23.38 2.95
N MET A 165 4.02 22.32 3.52
CA MET A 165 3.47 20.96 3.42
C MET A 165 2.05 20.88 3.96
N LEU A 166 1.80 21.41 5.17
CA LEU A 166 0.47 21.42 5.78
C LEU A 166 -0.53 22.23 4.96
N GLN A 167 -0.12 23.40 4.44
CA GLN A 167 -0.96 24.25 3.60
C GLN A 167 -1.44 23.55 2.32
N THR A 168 -0.69 22.57 1.80
CA THR A 168 -1.16 21.75 0.66
C THR A 168 -2.42 20.93 0.98
N SER A 169 -2.71 20.72 2.27
CA SER A 169 -3.71 19.74 2.75
C SER A 169 -4.75 20.30 3.72
N GLU A 170 -4.77 21.63 3.90
CA GLU A 170 -5.64 22.34 4.84
C GLU A 170 -6.62 23.30 4.13
N GLY A 171 -7.66 23.73 4.87
CA GLY A 171 -8.61 24.74 4.42
C GLY A 171 -9.26 24.42 3.07
N GLU A 172 -9.19 25.37 2.14
CA GLU A 172 -9.77 25.24 0.80
C GLU A 172 -9.03 24.19 -0.07
N ASN A 173 -7.72 24.01 0.14
CA ASN A 173 -6.96 22.98 -0.57
C ASN A 173 -7.44 21.58 -0.18
N ARG A 174 -7.71 21.36 1.12
CA ARG A 174 -8.29 20.09 1.60
C ARG A 174 -9.59 19.75 0.88
N LYS A 175 -10.51 20.70 0.82
CA LYS A 175 -11.81 20.54 0.13
C LYS A 175 -11.64 20.20 -1.34
N LYS A 176 -10.73 20.91 -2.03
CA LYS A 176 -10.41 20.66 -3.45
C LYS A 176 -9.85 19.26 -3.68
N ILE A 177 -8.94 18.80 -2.81
CA ILE A 177 -8.36 17.46 -2.94
C ILE A 177 -9.42 16.39 -2.68
N PHE A 178 -10.28 16.54 -1.67
CA PHE A 178 -11.38 15.60 -1.45
C PHE A 178 -12.38 15.58 -2.61
N ALA A 179 -12.76 16.73 -3.15
CA ALA A 179 -13.64 16.80 -4.32
C ALA A 179 -12.99 16.17 -5.56
N SER A 180 -11.69 16.37 -5.76
CA SER A 180 -10.91 15.74 -6.82
C SER A 180 -10.82 14.22 -6.64
N LEU A 181 -10.58 13.76 -5.41
CA LEU A 181 -10.48 12.35 -5.08
C LEU A 181 -11.83 11.64 -5.25
N GLU A 182 -12.92 12.21 -4.73
CA GLU A 182 -14.27 11.67 -4.90
C GLU A 182 -14.64 11.53 -6.38
N LYS A 183 -14.27 12.53 -7.19
CA LYS A 183 -14.45 12.48 -8.64
C LYS A 183 -13.61 11.37 -9.28
N ALA A 184 -12.32 11.28 -8.94
CA ALA A 184 -11.41 10.26 -9.50
C ALA A 184 -11.80 8.82 -9.11
N LEU A 185 -12.38 8.64 -7.92
CA LEU A 185 -12.94 7.37 -7.49
C LEU A 185 -14.32 7.11 -8.13
N GLY A 186 -15.10 8.16 -8.36
CA GLY A 186 -16.45 8.08 -8.90
C GLY A 186 -16.54 7.65 -10.36
N PRO A 187 -17.77 7.63 -10.92
CA PRO A 187 -18.00 7.18 -12.27
C PRO A 187 -17.55 8.19 -13.32
N GLU A 188 -17.23 9.42 -12.98
CA GLU A 188 -16.79 10.44 -13.95
C GLU A 188 -15.51 11.08 -13.44
N PRO A 189 -14.41 11.14 -14.22
CA PRO A 189 -14.31 11.00 -15.68
C PRO A 189 -14.41 9.55 -16.21
N LEU A 190 -14.29 9.35 -17.53
CA LEU A 190 -14.44 8.06 -18.20
C LEU A 190 -13.59 6.94 -17.56
N ASP A 191 -12.42 7.30 -17.06
CA ASP A 191 -11.44 6.45 -16.40
C ASP A 191 -11.62 6.33 -14.88
N GLY A 192 -12.68 6.89 -14.30
CA GLY A 192 -12.92 6.87 -12.86
C GLY A 192 -12.91 5.46 -12.26
N LEU A 193 -12.25 5.30 -11.11
CA LEU A 193 -11.81 3.99 -10.62
C LEU A 193 -12.98 3.01 -10.36
N CYS A 194 -14.15 3.48 -9.92
CA CYS A 194 -15.29 2.58 -9.68
C CYS A 194 -15.76 1.86 -10.95
N LYS A 195 -15.45 2.38 -12.15
CA LYS A 195 -15.79 1.74 -13.43
C LYS A 195 -14.94 0.49 -13.70
N ALA A 196 -13.83 0.29 -12.99
CA ALA A 196 -13.05 -0.94 -13.07
C ALA A 196 -13.77 -2.13 -12.42
N PHE A 197 -14.72 -1.88 -11.51
CA PHE A 197 -15.50 -2.92 -10.86
C PHE A 197 -16.63 -3.38 -11.77
N LEU A 198 -16.85 -4.69 -11.83
CA LEU A 198 -18.02 -5.22 -12.51
C LEU A 198 -19.30 -4.73 -11.81
N LYS A 199 -20.31 -4.40 -12.62
CA LYS A 199 -21.67 -4.13 -12.11
C LYS A 199 -22.27 -5.47 -11.70
N GLN A 200 -22.06 -5.90 -10.46
CA GLN A 200 -22.56 -7.19 -9.98
C GLN A 200 -23.24 -7.10 -8.61
N ASP A 201 -24.11 -8.08 -8.38
CA ASP A 201 -24.78 -8.34 -7.11
C ASP A 201 -23.94 -9.23 -6.17
N GLU A 202 -22.77 -9.71 -6.61
CA GLU A 202 -21.94 -10.66 -5.86
C GLU A 202 -20.59 -10.05 -5.46
N GLY A 203 -20.43 -9.76 -4.16
CA GLY A 203 -19.14 -9.45 -3.53
C GLY A 203 -18.56 -8.05 -3.80
N PRO A 204 -17.55 -7.62 -3.02
CA PRO A 204 -17.02 -6.26 -3.08
C PRO A 204 -15.76 -6.12 -3.96
N PHE A 205 -15.30 -7.18 -4.62
CA PHE A 205 -14.07 -7.20 -5.39
C PHE A 205 -14.32 -6.86 -6.86
N LEU A 206 -13.26 -6.51 -7.59
CA LEU A 206 -13.28 -6.10 -9.00
C LEU A 206 -14.04 -7.10 -9.89
N GLU A 207 -13.79 -8.39 -9.69
CA GLU A 207 -14.35 -9.51 -10.46
C GLU A 207 -15.37 -10.33 -9.63
N GLY A 208 -15.97 -9.73 -8.59
CA GLY A 208 -17.08 -10.30 -7.83
C GLY A 208 -16.71 -10.74 -6.41
N SER A 209 -16.83 -12.04 -6.12
CA SER A 209 -16.79 -12.57 -4.74
C SER A 209 -15.40 -12.98 -4.21
N LYS A 210 -14.38 -13.09 -5.07
CA LYS A 210 -13.03 -13.50 -4.68
C LYS A 210 -12.02 -12.39 -4.97
N PRO A 211 -11.12 -12.06 -4.03
CA PRO A 211 -10.09 -11.07 -4.27
C PRO A 211 -8.97 -11.63 -5.15
N MET A 212 -8.32 -10.72 -5.86
CA MET A 212 -7.04 -10.92 -6.51
C MET A 212 -6.11 -9.74 -6.22
N TYR A 213 -4.89 -9.75 -6.77
CA TYR A 213 -3.91 -8.70 -6.52
C TYR A 213 -4.39 -7.31 -6.96
N ALA A 214 -5.23 -7.24 -7.99
CA ALA A 214 -5.90 -6.00 -8.42
C ALA A 214 -6.71 -5.35 -7.28
N ASP A 215 -7.41 -6.15 -6.48
CA ASP A 215 -8.14 -5.67 -5.30
C ASP A 215 -7.18 -5.19 -4.21
N PHE A 216 -6.05 -5.88 -4.03
CA PHE A 216 -5.03 -5.49 -3.05
C PHE A 216 -4.34 -4.18 -3.41
N ILE A 217 -4.15 -3.91 -4.70
CA ILE A 217 -3.63 -2.62 -5.18
C ILE A 217 -4.53 -1.47 -4.70
N ILE A 218 -5.85 -1.58 -4.89
CA ILE A 218 -6.82 -0.55 -4.50
C ILE A 218 -6.98 -0.52 -2.97
N GLY A 219 -7.22 -1.68 -2.37
CA GLY A 219 -7.44 -1.84 -0.94
C GLY A 219 -6.28 -1.34 -0.08
N ALA A 220 -5.04 -1.58 -0.50
CA ALA A 220 -3.86 -1.10 0.22
C ALA A 220 -3.80 0.44 0.34
N TRP A 221 -4.19 1.15 -0.72
CA TRP A 221 -4.29 2.61 -0.69
C TRP A 221 -5.46 3.09 0.17
N LEU A 222 -6.63 2.44 0.07
CA LEU A 222 -7.77 2.75 0.94
C LEU A 222 -7.45 2.51 2.41
N MET A 223 -6.72 1.43 2.74
CA MET A 223 -6.28 1.14 4.10
C MET A 223 -5.28 2.18 4.62
N MET A 224 -4.39 2.70 3.78
CA MET A 224 -3.56 3.86 4.15
C MET A 224 -4.43 5.07 4.50
N PHE A 225 -5.40 5.41 3.65
CA PHE A 225 -6.31 6.54 3.90
C PHE A 225 -7.12 6.32 5.18
N MET A 226 -7.70 5.13 5.39
CA MET A 226 -8.37 4.74 6.64
C MET A 226 -7.48 4.95 7.87
N ARG A 227 -6.19 4.61 7.79
CA ARG A 227 -5.26 4.74 8.93
C ARG A 227 -4.75 6.16 9.16
N CYS A 228 -4.81 7.02 8.14
CA CYS A 228 -4.15 8.33 8.14
C CYS A 228 -5.12 9.50 7.97
N LEU A 229 -6.42 9.26 7.85
CA LEU A 229 -7.45 10.29 7.88
C LEU A 229 -8.07 10.40 9.29
N PRO A 230 -8.57 11.60 9.68
CA PRO A 230 -9.60 11.72 10.70
C PRO A 230 -10.76 10.75 10.46
N GLU A 231 -11.29 10.18 11.53
CA GLU A 231 -12.37 9.18 11.48
C GLU A 231 -13.58 9.67 10.67
N ALA A 232 -14.06 10.90 10.92
CA ALA A 232 -15.19 11.47 10.19
C ALA A 232 -14.96 11.58 8.66
N GLU A 233 -13.72 11.81 8.23
CA GLU A 233 -13.40 11.92 6.81
C GLU A 233 -13.22 10.55 6.16
N TRP A 234 -12.69 9.57 6.90
CA TRP A 234 -12.73 8.19 6.46
C TRP A 234 -14.18 7.69 6.33
N GLU A 235 -15.04 7.97 7.31
CA GLU A 235 -16.46 7.58 7.28
C GLU A 235 -17.21 8.22 6.10
N MET A 236 -16.88 9.46 5.74
CA MET A 236 -17.34 10.07 4.50
C MET A 236 -16.84 9.31 3.26
N MET A 237 -15.52 9.12 3.16
CA MET A 237 -14.87 8.51 2.00
C MET A 237 -15.33 7.06 1.75
N ARG A 238 -15.44 6.25 2.81
CA ARG A 238 -15.88 4.86 2.71
C ARG A 238 -17.33 4.75 2.23
N GLY A 239 -18.15 5.79 2.45
CA GLY A 239 -19.54 5.90 2.01
C GLY A 239 -19.72 6.29 0.54
N TRP A 240 -18.68 6.75 -0.15
CA TRP A 240 -18.77 7.13 -1.56
C TRP A 240 -19.11 5.94 -2.48
N GLN A 241 -19.68 6.26 -3.66
CA GLN A 241 -20.15 5.28 -4.65
C GLN A 241 -21.05 4.18 -4.03
N GLY A 242 -21.93 4.61 -3.11
CA GLY A 242 -22.84 3.70 -2.42
C GLY A 242 -22.15 2.75 -1.46
N GLY A 243 -21.08 3.17 -0.79
CA GLY A 243 -20.33 2.37 0.19
C GLY A 243 -19.33 1.37 -0.42
N MET A 244 -19.03 1.49 -1.72
CA MET A 244 -18.16 0.54 -2.44
C MET A 244 -16.78 0.41 -1.78
N TRP A 245 -16.16 1.54 -1.45
CA TRP A 245 -14.80 1.56 -0.88
C TRP A 245 -14.75 1.00 0.54
N GLY A 246 -15.77 1.29 1.36
CA GLY A 246 -15.91 0.70 2.68
C GLY A 246 -16.01 -0.82 2.60
N ARG A 247 -16.92 -1.34 1.75
CA ARG A 247 -17.08 -2.79 1.59
C ARG A 247 -15.81 -3.49 1.11
N LEU A 248 -15.04 -2.87 0.22
CA LEU A 248 -13.75 -3.42 -0.22
C LEU A 248 -12.75 -3.50 0.95
N VAL A 249 -12.63 -2.43 1.74
CA VAL A 249 -11.73 -2.44 2.91
C VAL A 249 -12.17 -3.48 3.94
N ASP A 250 -13.47 -3.54 4.25
CA ASP A 250 -14.04 -4.48 5.22
C ASP A 250 -13.78 -5.93 4.78
N ALA A 251 -13.98 -6.25 3.50
CA ALA A 251 -13.75 -7.60 2.98
C ALA A 251 -12.27 -8.01 2.89
N LEU A 252 -11.36 -7.03 2.82
CA LEU A 252 -9.92 -7.29 2.84
C LEU A 252 -9.35 -7.44 4.25
N GLU A 253 -10.14 -7.16 5.30
CA GLU A 253 -9.69 -7.24 6.70
C GLU A 253 -9.12 -8.62 7.08
N GLU A 254 -9.69 -9.70 6.53
CA GLU A 254 -9.20 -11.08 6.71
C GLU A 254 -7.71 -11.24 6.37
N TYR A 255 -7.20 -10.46 5.42
CA TYR A 255 -5.82 -10.51 4.94
C TYR A 255 -4.93 -9.46 5.59
N THR A 256 -5.32 -8.82 6.69
CA THR A 256 -4.57 -7.73 7.31
C THR A 256 -3.72 -8.12 8.52
N HIS A 257 -3.83 -9.37 8.99
CA HIS A 257 -3.15 -9.83 10.19
C HIS A 257 -1.63 -9.65 10.11
N THR A 258 -1.01 -9.33 11.24
CA THR A 258 0.45 -9.30 11.41
C THR A 258 0.96 -10.66 11.85
N ASP A 259 2.25 -10.91 11.66
CA ASP A 259 2.95 -12.10 12.14
C ASP A 259 2.90 -12.28 13.67
N SER A 260 2.67 -11.20 14.42
CA SER A 260 2.42 -11.25 15.87
C SER A 260 1.01 -11.71 16.26
N ASN A 261 0.06 -11.79 15.32
CA ASN A 261 -1.35 -12.08 15.56
C ASN A 261 -1.83 -13.38 14.88
N ARG A 262 -0.91 -14.24 14.42
CA ARG A 262 -1.26 -15.50 13.72
C ARG A 262 -1.68 -16.65 14.65
N ASP A 263 -1.45 -16.51 15.96
CA ASP A 263 -1.75 -17.51 16.98
C ASP A 263 -3.05 -17.23 17.78
N GLY A 264 -3.94 -16.37 17.26
CA GLY A 264 -5.20 -15.94 17.90
C GLY A 264 -6.45 -16.58 17.32
#